data_AF-A0A639M7L8-F1
#
_entry.id   AF-A0A639M7L8-F1
#
_cell.length_a   1.000
_cell.length_b   1.000
_cell.length_c   1.000
_cell.angle_alpha   90.00
_cell.angle_beta   90.00
_cell.angle_gamma   90.00
#
_symmetry.space_group_name_H-M   'P 1'
#
loop_
_entity.id
_entity.type
_entity.pdbx_description
1 polymer ?
#
loop_
_entity_poly.entity_id
_entity_poly.type
_entity_poly.pdbx_seq_one_letter_code
_entity_poly.pdbx_strand_id
1 'polypeptide(L)'
;KSLRQNNGDLAITVQAKNGSRKIEVFKLKHVNRNRTTIVDTEPRTAHITTRTTEIMRRLGARICEYCAKTGRCEVHHVRKLKDLKKGRKAGYKPSLWQLMMIARRRKTMILCASCHDKLHSGKLPDLRQEKGRILLQPPVSSGDSAK
;
A
#
# COMPACT_ATOMS: atom_id res chain seq x y z
N LYS A 1 -39.71 3.32 -37.69
CA LYS A 1 -40.04 2.00 -37.09
C LYS A 1 -40.59 2.26 -35.69
N SER A 2 -41.85 1.90 -35.40
CA SER A 2 -42.43 2.13 -34.07
C SER A 2 -41.67 1.32 -33.03
N LEU A 3 -41.24 1.98 -31.95
CA LEU A 3 -40.56 1.35 -30.81
C LEU A 3 -41.56 0.66 -29.86
N ARG A 4 -42.86 0.93 -30.00
CA ARG A 4 -43.90 0.50 -29.07
C ARG A 4 -44.47 -0.86 -29.50
N GLN A 5 -44.38 -1.83 -28.60
CA GLN A 5 -45.00 -3.14 -28.73
C GLN A 5 -46.48 -3.11 -28.30
N ASN A 6 -47.26 -4.11 -28.71
CA ASN A 6 -48.68 -4.25 -28.35
C ASN A 6 -48.92 -4.32 -26.84
N ASN A 7 -47.93 -4.78 -26.06
CA ASN A 7 -48.02 -4.90 -24.60
C ASN A 7 -47.67 -3.59 -23.87
N GLY A 8 -47.55 -2.46 -24.58
CA GLY A 8 -47.18 -1.16 -24.01
C GLY A 8 -45.68 -1.02 -23.68
N ASP A 9 -44.87 -2.03 -24.00
CA ASP A 9 -43.42 -2.00 -23.83
C ASP A 9 -42.67 -1.46 -25.03
N LEU A 10 -41.49 -0.92 -24.78
CA LEU A 10 -40.65 -0.35 -25.82
C LEU A 10 -39.57 -1.37 -26.17
N ALA A 11 -39.29 -1.58 -27.45
CA ALA A 11 -38.16 -2.39 -27.89
C ALA A 11 -37.47 -1.75 -29.08
N ILE A 12 -36.15 -1.93 -29.10
CA ILE A 12 -35.27 -1.49 -30.18
C ILE A 12 -34.79 -2.75 -30.90
N THR A 13 -35.03 -2.81 -32.21
CA THR A 13 -34.46 -3.85 -33.06
C THR A 13 -33.11 -3.39 -33.57
N VAL A 14 -32.05 -4.07 -33.15
CA VAL A 14 -30.67 -3.80 -33.58
C VAL A 14 -30.25 -4.88 -34.56
N GLN A 15 -29.70 -4.49 -35.71
CA GLN A 15 -29.09 -5.44 -36.64
C GLN A 15 -27.74 -5.90 -36.08
N ALA A 16 -27.57 -7.20 -35.83
CA ALA A 16 -26.29 -7.79 -35.46
C ALA A 16 -25.71 -8.58 -36.63
N LYS A 17 -24.43 -8.96 -36.51
CA LYS A 17 -23.70 -9.70 -37.56
C LYS A 17 -24.39 -11.01 -37.99
N ASN A 18 -25.19 -11.62 -37.10
CA ASN A 18 -25.83 -12.92 -37.31
C ASN A 18 -27.37 -12.84 -37.30
N GLY A 19 -27.94 -11.68 -37.64
CA GLY A 19 -29.39 -11.45 -37.68
C GLY A 19 -29.85 -10.32 -36.76
N SER A 20 -31.13 -9.97 -36.84
CA SER A 20 -31.70 -8.90 -36.03
C SER A 20 -31.97 -9.38 -34.60
N ARG A 21 -31.49 -8.64 -33.60
CA ARG A 21 -31.81 -8.84 -32.17
C ARG A 21 -32.80 -7.80 -31.70
N LYS A 22 -33.86 -8.24 -31.02
CA LYS A 22 -34.82 -7.37 -30.35
C LYS A 22 -34.36 -7.14 -28.91
N ILE A 23 -34.14 -5.89 -28.53
CA ILE A 23 -33.75 -5.50 -27.17
C ILE A 23 -34.91 -4.75 -26.54
N GLU A 24 -35.46 -5.30 -25.47
CA GLU A 24 -36.54 -4.63 -24.73
C GLU A 24 -35.97 -3.55 -23.82
N VAL A 25 -36.63 -2.39 -23.82
CA VAL A 25 -36.25 -1.27 -22.95
C VAL A 25 -36.66 -1.61 -21.54
N PHE A 26 -35.69 -1.60 -20.64
CA PHE A 26 -35.91 -1.87 -19.24
C PHE A 26 -36.82 -0.82 -18.59
N LYS A 27 -37.80 -1.27 -17.81
CA LYS A 27 -38.69 -0.44 -17.00
C LYS A 27 -38.69 -0.96 -15.57
N LEU A 28 -39.03 -0.10 -14.60
CA LEU A 28 -39.09 -0.50 -13.18
C LEU A 28 -40.02 -1.70 -12.91
N LYS A 29 -41.05 -1.91 -13.74
CA LYS A 29 -41.94 -3.09 -13.63
C LYS A 29 -41.25 -4.42 -13.96
N HIS A 30 -40.08 -4.39 -14.63
CA HIS A 30 -39.27 -5.57 -14.94
C HIS A 30 -38.29 -5.92 -13.80
N VAL A 31 -38.15 -5.04 -12.79
CA VAL A 31 -37.38 -5.37 -11.58
C VAL A 31 -38.13 -6.49 -10.86
N ASN A 32 -37.49 -7.65 -10.76
CA ASN A 32 -37.98 -8.70 -9.89
C ASN A 32 -37.86 -8.21 -8.44
N ARG A 33 -38.99 -7.85 -7.83
CA ARG A 33 -39.06 -7.39 -6.43
C ARG A 33 -39.18 -8.53 -5.43
N ASN A 34 -39.09 -9.78 -5.87
CA ASN A 34 -39.02 -10.90 -4.94
C ASN A 34 -37.81 -10.67 -4.05
N ARG A 35 -38.06 -10.51 -2.75
CA ARG A 35 -37.01 -10.34 -1.76
C ARG A 35 -36.14 -11.60 -1.75
N THR A 36 -34.96 -11.53 -2.34
CA THR A 36 -33.92 -12.52 -2.09
C THR A 36 -33.62 -12.46 -0.59
N THR A 37 -33.89 -13.53 0.14
CA THR A 37 -33.64 -13.65 1.60
C THR A 37 -32.15 -13.87 1.94
N ILE A 38 -31.28 -13.89 0.93
CA ILE A 38 -29.84 -14.00 1.07
C ILE A 38 -29.34 -12.62 1.49
N VAL A 39 -29.27 -12.42 2.80
CA VAL A 39 -28.62 -11.26 3.41
C VAL A 39 -27.12 -11.50 3.40
N ASP A 40 -26.33 -10.47 3.09
CA ASP A 40 -24.87 -10.54 3.21
C ASP A 40 -24.48 -10.90 4.65
N THR A 41 -23.61 -11.90 4.81
CA THR A 41 -23.05 -12.25 6.12
C THR A 41 -22.07 -11.15 6.54
N GLU A 42 -22.26 -10.58 7.72
CA GLU A 42 -21.33 -9.58 8.28
C GLU A 42 -19.90 -10.14 8.31
N PRO A 43 -18.93 -9.49 7.64
CA PRO A 43 -17.57 -10.00 7.59
C PRO A 43 -16.91 -9.92 8.97
N ARG A 44 -16.17 -10.97 9.36
CA ARG A 44 -15.38 -10.98 10.60
C ARG A 44 -14.14 -10.08 10.47
N THR A 45 -14.30 -8.77 10.68
CA THR A 45 -13.24 -7.76 10.50
C THR A 45 -12.25 -7.65 11.67
N ALA A 46 -12.52 -8.30 12.81
CA ALA A 46 -11.70 -8.23 14.02
C ALA A 46 -10.19 -8.49 13.77
N HIS A 47 -9.85 -9.43 12.89
CA HIS A 47 -8.45 -9.77 12.58
C HIS A 47 -7.67 -8.65 11.86
N ILE A 48 -8.38 -7.73 11.21
CA ILE A 48 -7.81 -6.55 10.53
C ILE A 48 -7.69 -5.39 11.53
N THR A 49 -8.69 -5.21 12.38
CA THR A 49 -8.79 -4.04 13.27
C THR A 49 -8.00 -4.19 14.57
N THR A 50 -7.86 -5.41 15.12
CA THR A 50 -7.15 -5.63 16.39
C THR A 50 -5.67 -5.93 16.21
N ARG A 51 -5.22 -6.23 14.98
CA ARG A 51 -3.84 -6.64 14.73
C ARG A 51 -2.92 -5.43 14.57
N THR A 52 -1.90 -5.35 15.42
CA THR A 52 -0.84 -4.37 15.23
C THR A 52 -0.01 -4.73 13.99
N THR A 53 0.06 -3.82 13.03
CA THR A 53 0.86 -4.02 11.82
C THR A 53 2.35 -3.90 12.12
N GLU A 54 3.19 -4.52 11.29
CA GLU A 54 4.65 -4.46 11.46
C GLU A 54 5.20 -3.03 11.41
N ILE A 55 4.54 -2.12 10.68
CA ILE A 55 4.90 -0.71 10.65
C ILE A 55 4.55 0.01 11.97
N MET A 56 3.38 -0.27 12.56
CA MET A 56 2.98 0.28 13.86
C MET A 56 3.92 -0.19 14.96
N ARG A 57 4.29 -1.48 14.96
CA ARG A 57 5.24 -2.03 15.95
C ARG A 57 6.59 -1.33 15.88
N ARG A 58 7.14 -1.14 14.68
CA ARG A 58 8.43 -0.48 14.51
C ARG A 58 8.35 1.01 14.86
N LEU A 59 7.27 1.70 14.50
CA LEU A 59 7.07 3.11 14.84
C LEU A 59 6.93 3.30 16.36
N GLY A 60 6.21 2.39 17.02
CA GLY A 60 6.05 2.36 18.48
C GLY A 60 7.35 2.12 19.25
N ALA A 61 8.35 1.48 18.62
CA ALA A 61 9.68 1.33 19.22
C ALA A 61 10.41 2.66 19.41
N ARG A 62 9.98 3.74 18.71
CA ARG A 62 10.56 5.08 18.81
C ARG A 62 12.06 5.12 18.51
N ILE A 63 12.57 4.21 17.67
CA ILE A 63 13.98 4.11 17.29
C ILE A 63 14.13 4.41 15.81
N CYS A 64 15.04 5.34 15.47
CA CYS A 64 15.40 5.63 14.10
C CYS A 64 16.14 4.44 13.46
N GLU A 65 15.61 3.89 12.37
CA GLU A 65 16.22 2.77 11.65
C GLU A 65 17.55 3.14 10.97
N TYR A 66 17.84 4.44 10.82
CA TYR A 66 19.06 4.95 10.17
C TYR A 66 20.19 5.28 11.15
N CYS A 67 19.94 6.14 12.13
CA CYS A 67 20.95 6.61 13.08
C CYS A 67 20.83 6.00 14.48
N ALA A 68 19.90 5.07 14.70
CA ALA A 68 19.65 4.38 15.97
C ALA A 68 19.25 5.27 17.16
N LYS A 69 19.01 6.57 16.95
CA LYS A 69 18.53 7.47 18.02
C LYS A 69 17.09 7.12 18.42
N THR A 70 16.84 7.11 19.72
CA THR A 70 15.51 6.98 20.30
C THR A 70 14.83 8.34 20.39
N GLY A 71 13.54 8.44 20.03
CA GLY A 71 12.77 9.68 20.11
C GLY A 71 11.51 9.66 19.25
N ARG A 72 10.97 10.84 18.95
CA ARG A 72 9.86 10.97 18.00
C ARG A 72 10.34 10.60 16.60
N CYS A 73 9.68 9.62 15.99
CA CYS A 73 10.00 9.13 14.67
C CYS A 73 8.81 9.26 13.71
N GLU A 74 9.13 9.31 12.43
CA GLU A 74 8.21 9.48 11.31
C GLU A 74 8.48 8.39 10.27
N VAL A 75 7.44 8.02 9.52
CA VAL A 75 7.55 7.00 8.48
C VAL A 75 7.92 7.67 7.16
N HIS A 76 9.13 7.41 6.69
CA HIS A 76 9.51 7.69 5.31
C HIS A 76 8.97 6.59 4.39
N HIS A 77 8.21 6.95 3.36
CA HIS A 77 7.64 6.03 2.38
C HIS A 77 8.13 6.32 0.96
N VAL A 78 8.55 5.28 0.23
CA VAL A 78 8.89 5.36 -1.19
C VAL A 78 7.84 4.68 -2.06
N ARG A 79 7.56 5.27 -3.22
CA ARG A 79 6.54 4.77 -4.16
C ARG A 79 6.82 3.33 -4.64
N LYS A 80 8.02 3.08 -5.19
CA LYS A 80 8.42 1.76 -5.70
C LYS A 80 9.89 1.48 -5.40
N LEU A 81 10.19 0.26 -4.93
CA LEU A 81 11.57 -0.19 -4.69
C LEU A 81 12.43 -0.24 -5.97
N LYS A 82 11.80 -0.48 -7.13
CA LYS A 82 12.50 -0.48 -8.41
C LYS A 82 13.00 0.90 -8.80
N ASP A 83 12.38 1.97 -8.32
CA ASP A 83 12.77 3.35 -8.65
C ASP A 83 14.12 3.68 -7.97
N LEU A 84 14.34 3.14 -6.75
CA LEU A 84 15.64 3.15 -6.06
C LEU A 84 16.73 2.37 -6.82
N LYS A 85 16.35 1.35 -7.61
CA LYS A 85 17.28 0.54 -8.43
C LYS A 85 17.51 1.11 -9.84
N LYS A 86 16.50 1.74 -10.43
CA LYS A 86 16.51 2.27 -11.81
C LYS A 86 17.08 3.68 -11.92
N GLY A 87 17.05 4.47 -10.85
CA GLY A 87 17.74 5.77 -10.80
C GLY A 87 19.28 5.67 -10.88
N ARG A 88 19.84 4.45 -10.96
CA ARG A 88 21.26 4.19 -11.10
C ARG A 88 21.73 4.48 -12.52
N LYS A 89 22.03 5.75 -12.81
CA LYS A 89 22.87 6.12 -13.98
C LYS A 89 24.24 5.45 -13.86
N ALA A 90 24.94 5.22 -14.98
CA ALA A 90 26.32 4.75 -14.96
C ALA A 90 27.17 5.68 -14.06
N GLY A 91 27.81 5.13 -13.02
CA GLY A 91 28.56 5.90 -12.01
C GLY A 91 27.78 6.31 -10.75
N TYR A 92 26.49 5.99 -10.63
CA TYR A 92 25.70 6.32 -9.44
C TYR A 92 26.01 5.40 -8.25
N LYS A 93 26.53 5.98 -7.16
CA LYS A 93 26.70 5.30 -5.87
C LYS A 93 25.42 5.42 -5.04
N PRO A 94 24.73 4.32 -4.70
CA PRO A 94 23.52 4.39 -3.89
C PRO A 94 23.84 4.85 -2.47
N SER A 95 23.01 5.75 -1.94
CA SER A 95 23.08 6.18 -0.55
C SER A 95 22.77 5.02 0.39
N LEU A 96 23.28 5.07 1.62
CA LEU A 96 23.11 4.00 2.60
C LEU A 96 21.62 3.68 2.86
N TRP A 97 20.77 4.70 3.00
CA TRP A 97 19.33 4.50 3.22
C TRP A 97 18.67 3.72 2.07
N GLN A 98 19.08 3.95 0.82
CA GLN A 98 18.55 3.23 -0.34
C GLN A 98 18.95 1.75 -0.30
N LEU A 99 20.21 1.47 0.05
CA LEU A 99 20.71 0.11 0.22
C LEU A 99 19.94 -0.62 1.34
N MET A 100 19.69 0.05 2.47
CA MET A 100 18.91 -0.51 3.57
C MET A 100 17.48 -0.86 3.14
N MET A 101 16.79 0.03 2.40
CA MET A 101 15.44 -0.24 1.89
C MET A 101 15.42 -1.38 0.87
N ILE A 102 16.41 -1.43 -0.03
CA ILE A 102 16.53 -2.49 -1.04
C ILE A 102 16.83 -3.84 -0.38
N ALA A 103 17.78 -3.90 0.54
CA ALA A 103 18.17 -5.12 1.24
C ALA A 103 17.01 -5.68 2.09
N ARG A 104 16.30 -4.81 2.80
CA ARG A 104 15.14 -5.19 3.63
C ARG A 104 13.88 -5.48 2.79
N ARG A 105 13.87 -5.11 1.50
CA ARG A 105 12.69 -5.17 0.61
C ARG A 105 11.48 -4.43 1.18
N ARG A 106 11.69 -3.31 1.87
CA ARG A 106 10.63 -2.50 2.51
C ARG A 106 10.48 -1.15 1.84
N LYS A 107 9.24 -0.75 1.58
CA LYS A 107 8.91 0.59 1.06
C LYS A 107 8.87 1.68 2.14
N THR A 108 9.02 1.29 3.40
CA THR A 108 8.92 2.18 4.56
C THR A 108 10.15 2.05 5.44
N MET A 109 10.62 3.19 5.94
CA MET A 109 11.73 3.31 6.88
C MET A 109 11.33 4.30 7.97
N ILE A 110 11.63 3.99 9.23
CA ILE A 110 11.31 4.88 10.35
C ILE A 110 12.53 5.74 10.66
N LEU A 111 12.33 7.06 10.65
CA LEU A 111 13.40 8.05 10.82
C LEU A 111 13.04 9.02 11.93
N CYS A 112 14.02 9.53 12.67
CA CYS A 112 13.81 10.73 13.48
C CYS A 112 13.60 11.96 12.58
N ALA A 113 12.96 13.01 13.10
CA ALA A 113 12.66 14.23 12.35
C ALA A 113 13.89 14.79 11.60
N SER A 114 15.04 14.90 12.27
CA SER A 114 16.27 15.41 11.64
C SER A 114 16.81 14.54 10.50
N CYS A 115 16.67 13.21 10.56
CA CYS A 115 17.01 12.33 9.45
C CYS A 115 15.96 12.40 8.33
N HIS A 116 14.69 12.55 8.69
CA HIS A 116 13.60 12.65 7.72
C HIS A 116 13.73 13.93 6.88
N ASP A 117 13.99 15.07 7.52
CA ASP A 117 14.20 16.36 6.85
C ASP A 117 15.42 16.33 5.93
N LYS A 118 16.56 15.82 6.41
CA LYS A 118 17.78 15.67 5.61
C LYS A 118 17.58 14.74 4.42
N LEU A 119 16.73 13.72 4.56
CA LEU A 119 16.40 12.81 3.46
C LEU A 119 15.59 13.55 2.39
N HIS A 120 14.54 14.28 2.78
CA HIS A 120 13.76 15.08 1.84
C HIS A 120 14.59 16.17 1.16
N SER A 121 15.56 16.76 1.87
CA SER A 121 16.47 17.74 1.31
C SER A 121 17.60 17.14 0.45
N GLY A 122 17.70 15.80 0.35
CA GLY A 122 18.80 15.12 -0.34
C GLY A 122 20.18 15.27 0.31
N LYS A 123 20.25 15.75 1.55
CA LYS A 123 21.50 16.02 2.30
C LYS A 123 21.72 15.02 3.44
N LEU A 124 21.11 13.83 3.36
CA LEU A 124 21.29 12.80 4.37
C LEU A 124 22.75 12.29 4.31
N PRO A 125 23.53 12.44 5.39
CA PRO A 125 24.93 12.04 5.38
C PRO A 125 25.04 10.53 5.26
N ASP A 126 26.03 10.06 4.50
CA ASP A 126 26.32 8.63 4.39
C ASP A 126 27.11 8.17 5.62
N LEU A 127 26.45 7.48 6.54
CA LEU A 127 27.07 7.02 7.79
C LEU A 127 28.25 6.07 7.57
N ARG A 128 28.42 5.51 6.36
CA ARG A 128 29.62 4.72 6.00
C ARG A 128 30.90 5.55 5.94
N GLN A 129 30.78 6.85 5.67
CA GLN A 129 31.92 7.76 5.50
C GLN A 129 32.33 8.45 6.81
N GLU A 130 31.40 8.57 7.77
CA GLU A 130 31.64 9.34 8.99
C GLU A 130 32.39 8.55 10.09
N LYS A 131 32.30 7.21 10.13
CA LYS A 131 33.05 6.37 11.05
C LYS A 131 33.31 4.99 10.43
N GLY A 132 34.58 4.57 10.41
CA GLY A 132 35.00 3.20 10.05
C GLY A 132 34.54 2.13 11.04
N ARG A 133 33.23 2.00 11.27
CA ARG A 133 32.63 1.00 12.15
C ARG A 133 31.29 0.54 11.56
N ILE A 134 31.25 -0.71 11.12
CA ILE A 134 30.03 -1.41 10.69
C ILE A 134 29.12 -1.49 11.93
N LEU A 135 28.03 -0.72 11.96
CA LEU A 135 26.94 -0.91 12.91
C LEU A 135 25.70 -1.40 12.16
N LEU A 136 25.79 -2.64 11.71
CA LEU A 136 24.64 -3.51 11.51
C LEU A 136 24.65 -4.53 12.64
N GLN A 137 24.26 -4.08 13.84
CA GLN A 137 23.78 -5.01 14.86
C GLN A 137 22.33 -4.65 15.15
N PRO A 138 21.37 -5.59 14.95
CA PRO A 138 20.02 -5.41 15.45
C PRO A 138 20.05 -5.28 16.97
N PRO A 139 19.03 -4.67 17.61
CA PRO A 139 18.94 -4.66 19.06
C PRO A 139 18.98 -6.10 19.55
N VAL A 140 20.05 -6.45 20.27
CA VAL A 140 20.13 -7.68 21.03
C VAL A 140 19.02 -7.59 22.09
N SER A 141 18.07 -8.51 22.02
CA SER A 141 17.10 -8.73 23.10
C SER A 141 17.90 -9.23 24.30
N SER A 142 18.20 -8.34 25.23
CA SER A 142 18.57 -8.73 26.59
C SER A 142 17.38 -9.52 27.14
N GLY A 143 17.58 -10.83 27.30
CA GLY A 143 16.72 -11.63 28.13
C GLY A 143 16.85 -11.12 29.55
N ASP A 144 15.74 -10.68 30.13
CA ASP A 144 15.63 -10.60 31.57
C ASP A 144 15.00 -11.89 32.07
N SER A 145 15.82 -12.56 32.88
CA SER A 145 15.61 -13.81 33.55
C SER A 145 14.35 -13.83 34.40
N ALA A 146 13.76 -15.03 34.47
CA ALA A 146 13.15 -15.63 35.64
C ALA A 146 13.12 -14.76 36.92
N LYS A 147 11.91 -14.43 37.36
CA LYS A 147 11.42 -14.63 38.73
C LYS A 147 9.92 -14.86 38.68
#